data_AF-A0A672YN13-F1
#
_entry.id   AF-A0A672YN13-F1
#
_cell.length_a   1.000
_cell.length_b   1.000
_cell.length_c   1.000
_cell.angle_alpha   90.00
_cell.angle_beta   90.00
_cell.angle_gamma   90.00
#
_symmetry.space_group_name_H-M   'P 1'
#
loop_
_entity.id
_entity.type
_entity.pdbx_description
1 polymer ?
#
loop_
_entity_poly.entity_id
_entity_poly.type
_entity_poly.pdbx_seq_one_letter_code
_entity_poly.pdbx_strand_id
1 'polypeptide(L)' 'MAKFNAPVIQDNPSGWGPCAVPEKFKDMPYQPFSKGDRLGKVADWTGATYQDKRYTIIPTWFIQLV' A
#
# COMPACT_ATOMS: atom_id res chain seq x y z
N MET A 1 2.97 -26.64 -29.48
CA MET A 1 4.31 -26.12 -29.83
C MET A 1 4.62 -24.99 -28.86
N ALA A 2 5.64 -25.13 -28.02
CA ALA A 2 5.99 -24.08 -27.05
C ALA A 2 6.58 -22.89 -27.81
N LYS A 3 6.05 -21.69 -27.56
CA LYS A 3 6.48 -20.45 -28.21
C LYS A 3 7.10 -19.55 -27.14
N PHE A 4 8.34 -19.14 -27.38
CA PHE A 4 9.03 -18.17 -26.53
C PHE A 4 8.88 -16.79 -27.17
N ASN A 5 8.24 -15.86 -26.47
CA ASN A 5 8.17 -14.46 -26.88
C ASN A 5 9.23 -13.69 -26.09
N ALA A 6 10.07 -12.94 -26.79
CA ALA A 6 11.07 -12.11 -26.13
C ALA A 6 10.38 -11.04 -25.26
N PRO A 7 10.83 -10.85 -24.00
CA PRO A 7 10.29 -9.81 -23.14
C PRO A 7 10.72 -8.42 -23.63
N VAL A 8 9.86 -7.42 -23.42
CA VAL A 8 10.20 -6.02 -23.70
C VAL A 8 11.15 -5.51 -22.62
N ILE A 9 12.34 -5.05 -23.04
CA ILE A 9 13.37 -4.48 -22.16
C ILE A 9 13.33 -2.95 -22.32
N GLN A 10 13.51 -2.21 -21.22
CA GLN A 10 13.63 -0.76 -21.25
C GLN A 10 15.10 -0.38 -21.50
N ASP A 11 15.35 0.45 -22.52
CA ASP A 11 16.70 0.94 -22.84
C ASP A 11 17.00 2.26 -22.11
N ASN A 12 18.16 2.34 -21.46
CA ASN A 12 18.68 3.55 -20.81
C ASN A 12 19.99 4.03 -21.46
N PRO A 13 19.95 4.98 -22.40
CA PRO A 13 21.16 5.42 -23.10
C PRO A 13 22.08 6.31 -22.24
N SER A 14 21.57 6.92 -21.16
CA SER A 14 22.31 7.93 -20.37
C SER A 14 22.71 7.48 -18.96
N GLY A 15 22.37 6.26 -18.54
CA GLY A 15 22.69 5.79 -17.20
C GLY A 15 22.34 4.32 -16.94
N TRP A 16 22.58 3.88 -15.71
CA TRP A 16 22.19 2.56 -15.21
C TRP A 16 21.10 2.73 -14.15
N GLY A 17 19.92 2.15 -14.39
CA GLY A 17 18.79 2.21 -13.45
C GLY A 17 17.42 2.21 -14.13
N PRO A 18 16.34 2.19 -13.33
CA PRO A 18 14.96 2.23 -13.84
C PRO A 18 14.70 3.54 -14.58
N CYS A 19 14.29 3.44 -15.85
CA CYS A 19 13.97 4.60 -16.69
C CYS A 19 12.59 5.18 -16.43
N ALA A 20 11.63 4.30 -16.09
CA ALA A 20 10.23 4.68 -15.97
C ALA A 20 9.55 3.96 -14.80
N VAL A 21 8.56 4.64 -14.22
CA VAL A 21 7.59 4.00 -13.33
C VAL A 21 6.75 3.03 -14.17
N PRO A 22 6.51 1.79 -13.71
CA PRO A 22 5.67 0.86 -14.44
C PRO A 22 4.29 1.47 -14.71
N GLU A 23 3.79 1.33 -15.94
CA GLU A 23 2.49 1.91 -16.38
C GLU A 23 1.34 1.57 -15.43
N LYS A 24 1.37 0.37 -14.85
CA LYS A 24 0.36 -0.12 -13.90
C LYS A 24 0.18 0.75 -12.66
N PHE A 25 1.20 1.52 -12.27
CA PHE A 25 1.19 2.34 -11.07
C PHE A 25 1.26 3.84 -11.38
N LYS A 26 1.24 4.23 -12.66
CA LYS A 26 1.40 5.62 -13.08
C LYS A 26 0.20 6.50 -12.69
N ASP A 27 -1.01 5.94 -12.78
CA ASP A 27 -2.26 6.68 -12.55
C ASP A 27 -2.86 6.43 -11.16
N MET A 28 -2.12 5.76 -10.26
CA MET A 28 -2.58 5.39 -8.92
C MET A 28 -1.74 6.10 -7.86
N PRO A 29 -2.36 6.78 -6.88
CA PRO A 29 -1.61 7.33 -5.76
C PRO A 29 -0.91 6.21 -4.98
N TYR A 30 0.38 6.38 -4.72
CA TYR A 30 1.17 5.39 -3.98
C TYR A 30 0.83 5.43 -2.49
N GLN A 31 0.39 4.30 -1.95
CA GLN A 31 0.21 4.09 -0.53
C GLN A 31 0.91 2.80 -0.08
N PRO A 32 1.85 2.86 0.87
CA PRO A 32 2.48 1.66 1.41
C PRO A 32 1.45 0.86 2.24
N PHE A 33 1.41 -0.46 2.05
CA PHE A 33 0.60 -1.37 2.84
C PHE A 33 1.30 -2.73 3.00
N SER A 34 1.04 -3.44 4.10
CA SER A 34 1.53 -4.79 4.32
C SER A 34 0.40 -5.80 4.16
N LYS A 35 0.62 -6.85 3.35
CA LYS A 35 -0.36 -7.93 3.15
C LYS A 35 -0.58 -8.78 4.40
N GLY A 36 0.33 -8.70 5.37
CA GLY A 36 0.23 -9.43 6.64
C GLY A 36 -0.60 -8.70 7.71
N ASP A 37 -1.00 -7.46 7.44
CA ASP A 37 -1.73 -6.66 8.41
C ASP A 37 -3.15 -7.22 8.59
N ARG A 38 -3.57 -7.40 9.85
CA ARG A 38 -4.91 -7.92 10.16
C ARG A 38 -5.97 -6.92 9.73
N LEU A 39 -6.80 -7.32 8.77
CA LEU A 39 -8.01 -6.60 8.38
C LEU A 39 -9.13 -6.99 9.35
N GLY A 40 -9.53 -6.08 10.24
CA GLY A 40 -10.56 -6.38 11.25
C GLY A 40 -11.15 -5.16 11.96
N LYS A 41 -10.97 -3.95 11.42
CA LYS A 41 -11.56 -2.73 11.97
C LYS A 41 -12.95 -2.54 11.37
N VAL A 42 -13.94 -2.35 12.23
CA VAL A 42 -15.32 -2.03 11.84
C VAL A 42 -15.53 -0.53 12.04
N ALA A 43 -16.02 0.16 11.02
CA ALA A 43 -16.46 1.55 11.15
C ALA A 43 -17.93 1.56 11.57
N ASP A 44 -18.20 2.01 12.80
CA ASP A 44 -19.56 2.17 13.31
C ASP A 44 -19.88 3.66 13.50
N TRP A 45 -20.86 4.14 12.75
CA TRP A 45 -21.39 5.51 12.81
C TRP A 45 -22.21 5.80 14.08
N THR A 46 -22.68 4.76 14.78
CA THR A 46 -23.44 4.88 16.04
C THR A 46 -22.56 4.79 17.30
N GLY A 47 -21.28 4.43 17.14
CA GLY A 47 -20.31 4.36 18.23
C GLY A 47 -20.56 3.26 19.28
N ALA A 48 -21.55 2.38 19.07
CA ALA A 48 -21.97 1.39 20.05
C ALA A 48 -21.04 0.15 20.13
N THR A 49 -20.20 -0.05 19.13
CA THR A 49 -19.47 -1.32 18.94
C THR A 49 -18.21 -1.48 19.82
N TYR A 50 -17.66 -0.41 20.42
CA TYR A 50 -16.39 -0.48 21.16
C TYR A 50 -16.58 -0.67 22.68
N GLN A 51 -16.75 -1.92 23.13
CA GLN A 51 -16.66 -2.28 24.55
C GLN A 51 -15.38 -3.05 24.92
N ASP A 52 -14.61 -3.56 23.95
CA ASP A 52 -13.34 -4.25 24.22
C ASP A 52 -12.12 -3.43 23.76
N LYS A 53 -11.45 -2.81 24.73
CA LYS A 53 -10.25 -1.96 24.57
C LYS A 53 -8.99 -2.75 24.16
N ARG A 54 -9.08 -4.07 23.93
CA ARG A 54 -7.96 -4.89 23.46
C ARG A 54 -7.56 -4.66 22.00
N TYR A 55 -8.40 -3.98 21.21
CA TYR A 55 -8.12 -3.68 19.79
C TYR A 55 -7.58 -2.27 19.54
N THR A 56 -7.48 -1.41 20.56
CA THR A 56 -6.95 -0.04 20.46
C THR A 56 -5.46 0.00 20.80
N ILE A 57 -4.62 -0.61 19.97
CA ILE A 57 -3.18 -0.32 19.96
C ILE A 57 -2.95 0.77 18.91
N ILE A 58 -3.48 1.96 19.19
CA ILE A 58 -3.04 3.19 18.55
C ILE A 58 -2.44 4.00 19.70
N PRO A 59 -1.12 4.28 19.71
CA PRO A 59 -0.53 5.08 20.76
C PRO A 59 -1.17 6.46 20.72
N THR A 60 -1.88 6.80 21.80
CA THR A 60 -2.59 8.06 22.02
C THR A 60 -1.70 9.30 21.98
N TRP A 61 -0.38 9.11 21.93
CA TRP A 61 0.64 10.17 21.87
C TRP A 61 0.65 10.97 20.55
N PHE A 62 -0.09 10.54 19.51
CA PHE A 62 -0.13 11.24 18.22
C PHE A 62 -1.25 12.29 18.07
N ILE A 63 -2.17 12.40 19.04
CA ILE A 63 -3.36 13.29 18.94
C ILE A 63 -3.18 14.63 19.71
N GLN A 64 -2.14 14.80 20.52
CA GLN A 64 -2.04 15.95 21.43
C GLN A 64 -1.18 17.12 20.93
N LEU A 65 -1.19 17.40 19.62
CA LEU A 65 -0.51 18.57 19.04
C LEU A 65 -1.45 19.36 18.11
N VAL A 66 -2.56 19.81 18.69
CA VAL A 66 -3.29 21.04 18.35
C VAL A 66 -3.66 21.71 19.66
#